data_AF-A0A0S4J1U2-F1
#
_entry.id   AF-A0A0S4J1U2-F1
#
_cell.length_a   1.000
_cell.length_b   1.000
_cell.length_c   1.000
_cell.angle_alpha   90.00
_cell.angle_beta   90.00
_cell.angle_gamma   90.00
#
_symmetry.space_group_name_H-M   'P 1'
#
loop_
_entity.id
_entity.type
_entity.pdbx_description
1 polymer ?
#
loop_
_entity_poly.entity_id
_entity_poly.type
_entity_poly.pdbx_seq_one_letter_code
_entity_poly.pdbx_strand_id
1 'polypeptide(L)'
;MEVVEEFLRLRREGRGDDAIQLLAPNAAVASPWGGMRYGSSVTEYLKDESTFVKKGFLDNVPIQKIDENTFQREFTWDRGMFEYGNFGFISHLPKWREMYFVKDGQIRLVTANKQPREKNIFKVLLGQE
;
A
#
# COMPACT_ATOMS: atom_id res chain seq x y z
N MET A 1 1.51 -15.59 4.20
CA MET A 1 1.00 -14.54 5.09
C MET A 1 2.14 -14.02 5.94
N GLU A 2 2.85 -14.90 6.64
CA GLU A 2 4.04 -14.56 7.45
C GLU A 2 5.06 -13.65 6.74
N VAL A 3 5.45 -13.95 5.49
CA VAL A 3 6.37 -13.06 4.74
C VAL A 3 5.84 -11.63 4.54
N VAL A 4 4.53 -11.46 4.38
CA VAL A 4 3.91 -10.14 4.19
C VAL A 4 3.85 -9.38 5.52
N GLU A 5 3.51 -10.08 6.61
CA GLU A 5 3.52 -9.52 7.96
C GLU A 5 4.92 -9.03 8.34
N GLU A 6 5.93 -9.87 8.10
CA GLU A 6 7.32 -9.54 8.37
C GLU A 6 7.83 -8.39 7.49
N PHE A 7 7.49 -8.40 6.20
CA PHE A 7 7.80 -7.30 5.29
C PHE A 7 7.24 -5.96 5.77
N LEU A 8 5.98 -5.94 6.20
CA LEU A 8 5.35 -4.73 6.75
C LEU A 8 5.92 -4.34 8.11
N ARG A 9 6.27 -5.30 8.97
CA ARG A 9 6.92 -5.05 10.26
C ARG A 9 8.27 -4.37 10.06
N LEU A 10 9.13 -4.91 9.20
CA LEU A 10 10.45 -4.34 8.90
C LEU A 10 10.33 -2.93 8.31
N ARG A 11 9.41 -2.71 7.38
CA ARG A 11 9.14 -1.36 6.84
C ARG A 11 8.70 -0.38 7.93
N ARG A 12 7.79 -0.77 8.83
CA ARG A 12 7.38 0.05 9.98
C ARG A 12 8.54 0.43 10.91
N GLU A 13 9.51 -0.45 11.06
CA GLU A 13 10.71 -0.24 11.87
C GLU A 13 11.79 0.59 11.15
N GLY A 14 11.55 1.00 9.91
CA GLY A 14 12.54 1.68 9.08
C GLY A 14 13.67 0.75 8.61
N ARG A 15 13.48 -0.56 8.68
CA ARG A 15 14.45 -1.59 8.28
C ARG A 15 14.24 -2.02 6.84
N GLY A 16 14.27 -1.05 5.93
CA GLY A 16 14.06 -1.27 4.50
C GLY A 16 15.04 -2.27 3.88
N ASP A 17 16.30 -2.24 4.32
CA ASP A 17 17.35 -3.16 3.87
C ASP A 17 17.02 -4.64 4.16
N ASP A 18 16.46 -4.90 5.33
CA ASP A 18 16.04 -6.24 5.71
C ASP A 18 14.75 -6.64 4.97
N ALA A 19 13.83 -5.68 4.76
CA ALA A 19 12.59 -5.92 4.02
C ALA A 19 12.85 -6.35 2.56
N ILE A 20 13.94 -5.87 1.94
CA ILE A 20 14.34 -6.25 0.58
C ILE A 20 14.62 -7.76 0.48
N GLN A 21 15.16 -8.39 1.53
CA GLN A 21 15.50 -9.82 1.52
C GLN A 21 14.27 -10.73 1.40
N LEU A 22 13.07 -10.20 1.68
CA LEU A 22 11.80 -10.91 1.57
C LEU A 22 11.19 -10.81 0.17
N LEU A 23 11.78 -10.00 -0.71
CA LEU A 23 11.35 -9.85 -2.09
C LEU A 23 12.01 -10.91 -2.97
N ALA A 24 11.25 -11.38 -3.96
CA ALA A 24 11.79 -12.25 -5.00
C ALA A 24 12.74 -11.46 -5.93
N PRO A 25 13.66 -12.14 -6.64
CA PRO A 25 14.43 -11.51 -7.70
C PRO A 25 13.50 -10.82 -8.71
N ASN A 26 13.80 -9.56 -9.04
CA ASN A 26 13.00 -8.71 -9.94
C ASN A 26 11.59 -8.39 -9.46
N ALA A 27 11.33 -8.42 -8.15
CA ALA A 27 10.06 -7.99 -7.60
C ALA A 27 9.74 -6.53 -7.99
N ALA A 28 8.45 -6.26 -8.16
CA ALA A 28 7.93 -4.93 -8.43
C ALA A 28 7.12 -4.43 -7.24
N VAL A 29 7.29 -3.17 -6.87
CA VAL A 29 6.64 -2.58 -5.69
C VAL A 29 6.01 -1.25 -6.04
N ALA A 30 4.69 -1.13 -5.86
CA ALA A 30 3.99 0.13 -6.01
C ALA A 30 4.45 1.14 -4.96
N SER A 31 4.70 2.37 -5.41
CA SER A 31 5.05 3.46 -4.51
C SER A 31 3.80 4.26 -4.13
N PRO A 32 3.65 4.69 -2.87
CA PRO A 32 2.61 5.64 -2.47
C PRO A 32 2.68 6.97 -3.22
N TRP A 33 3.85 7.31 -3.76
CA TRP A 33 4.09 8.53 -4.54
C TRP A 33 3.69 8.39 -6.02
N GLY A 34 3.21 7.20 -6.42
CA GLY A 34 2.81 6.87 -7.77
C GLY A 34 3.84 6.00 -8.50
N GLY A 35 3.33 5.22 -9.45
CA GLY A 35 4.13 4.33 -10.30
C GLY A 35 4.57 3.03 -9.61
N MET A 36 5.03 2.10 -10.44
CA MET A 36 5.66 0.85 -10.02
C MET A 36 7.18 1.04 -9.97
N ARG A 37 7.82 0.55 -8.91
CA ARG A 37 9.28 0.49 -8.77
C ARG A 37 9.78 -0.88 -9.17
N TYR A 38 10.95 -0.92 -9.80
CA TYR A 38 11.61 -2.13 -10.30
C TYR A 38 13.11 -2.07 -10.03
N GLY A 39 13.75 -3.24 -9.87
CA GLY A 39 15.21 -3.33 -9.74
C GLY A 39 15.75 -2.45 -8.59
N SER A 40 16.81 -1.69 -8.85
CA SER A 40 17.46 -0.82 -7.86
C SER A 40 16.54 0.25 -7.27
N SER A 41 15.53 0.70 -8.02
CA SER A 41 14.58 1.71 -7.52
C SER A 41 13.66 1.20 -6.42
N VAL A 42 13.50 -0.13 -6.28
CA VAL A 42 12.81 -0.74 -5.13
C VAL A 42 13.67 -0.59 -3.87
N THR A 43 14.97 -0.86 -4.01
CA THR A 43 15.94 -0.73 -2.93
C THR A 43 16.01 0.70 -2.41
N GLU A 44 16.16 1.67 -3.31
CA GLU A 44 16.17 3.11 -2.98
C GLU A 44 14.88 3.51 -2.26
N TYR A 45 13.73 3.11 -2.80
CA TYR A 45 12.43 3.38 -2.19
C TYR A 45 12.30 2.83 -0.76
N LEU A 46 12.68 1.57 -0.53
CA LEU A 46 12.55 0.94 0.79
C LEU A 46 13.56 1.50 1.80
N LYS A 47 14.76 1.88 1.35
CA LYS A 47 15.74 2.60 2.19
C LYS A 47 15.22 3.96 2.60
N ASP A 48 14.72 4.73 1.64
CA ASP A 48 14.19 6.07 1.88
C ASP A 48 12.94 6.03 2.77
N GLU A 49 12.11 4.99 2.68
CA GLU A 49 10.94 4.80 3.53
C GLU A 49 11.25 4.98 5.02
N SER A 50 12.42 4.52 5.49
CA SER A 50 12.86 4.68 6.89
C SER A 50 12.74 6.11 7.41
N THR A 51 12.89 7.11 6.54
CA THR A 51 12.79 8.53 6.90
C THR A 51 11.36 9.06 6.97
N PHE A 52 10.37 8.40 6.35
CA PHE A 52 9.00 8.93 6.21
C PHE A 52 7.86 7.97 6.59
N VAL A 53 8.16 6.75 7.05
CA VAL A 53 7.21 5.71 7.50
C VAL A 53 6.11 6.20 8.47
N LYS A 54 6.37 7.28 9.22
CA LYS A 54 5.52 7.77 10.33
C LYS A 54 4.20 8.44 9.93
N LYS A 55 3.80 8.41 8.66
CA LYS A 55 2.62 9.16 8.18
C LYS A 55 1.32 8.37 8.09
N GLY A 56 1.27 7.09 8.48
CA GLY A 56 0.06 6.25 8.46
C GLY A 56 -0.05 5.27 7.29
N PHE A 57 0.84 5.36 6.29
CA PHE A 57 0.87 4.43 5.14
C PHE A 57 1.15 2.97 5.55
N LEU A 58 1.90 2.79 6.63
CA LEU A 58 2.31 1.49 7.15
C LEU A 58 1.57 1.12 8.44
N ASP A 59 0.40 1.72 8.68
CA ASP A 59 -0.43 1.41 9.84
C ASP A 59 -0.65 -0.09 9.99
N ASN A 60 -0.67 -0.53 11.24
CA ASN A 60 -0.90 -1.92 11.57
C ASN A 60 -2.39 -2.26 11.39
N VAL A 61 -2.75 -2.63 10.18
CA VAL A 61 -4.11 -3.05 9.79
C VAL A 61 -4.14 -4.54 9.47
N PRO A 62 -5.30 -5.20 9.60
CA PRO A 62 -5.43 -6.62 9.28
C PRO A 62 -5.05 -6.92 7.82
N ILE A 63 -4.29 -8.00 7.65
CA ILE A 63 -3.98 -8.57 6.33
C ILE A 63 -4.96 -9.71 6.08
N GLN A 64 -5.61 -9.67 4.92
CA GLN A 64 -6.59 -10.67 4.50
C GLN A 64 -5.99 -11.51 3.38
N LYS A 65 -6.11 -12.84 3.47
CA LYS A 65 -5.84 -13.73 2.34
C LYS A 65 -7.05 -13.69 1.39
N ILE A 66 -6.84 -13.35 0.12
CA ILE A 66 -7.91 -13.26 -0.88
C ILE A 66 -7.83 -14.35 -1.95
N ASP A 67 -6.66 -14.96 -2.12
CA ASP A 67 -6.47 -16.13 -2.98
C ASP A 67 -5.24 -16.93 -2.51
N GLU A 68 -4.93 -18.04 -3.17
CA GLU A 68 -3.67 -18.73 -3.01
C GLU A 68 -2.49 -17.76 -3.27
N ASN A 69 -1.59 -17.67 -2.29
CA ASN A 69 -0.43 -16.79 -2.30
C ASN A 69 -0.72 -15.29 -2.56
N THR A 70 -1.97 -14.85 -2.43
CA THR A 70 -2.37 -13.46 -2.64
C THR A 70 -3.02 -12.89 -1.38
N PHE A 71 -2.50 -11.76 -0.93
CA PHE A 71 -2.91 -11.10 0.31
C PHE A 71 -3.26 -9.64 0.03
N GLN A 72 -4.15 -9.06 0.83
CA GLN A 72 -4.47 -7.63 0.77
C GLN A 72 -4.49 -7.01 2.16
N ARG A 73 -4.24 -5.70 2.21
CA ARG A 73 -4.60 -4.85 3.34
C ARG A 73 -5.32 -3.62 2.85
N GLU A 74 -6.23 -3.12 3.68
CA GLU A 74 -6.98 -1.90 3.41
C GLU A 74 -6.79 -0.91 4.56
N PHE A 75 -6.50 0.34 4.23
CA PHE A 75 -6.23 1.39 5.22
C PHE A 75 -6.57 2.77 4.66
N THR A 76 -6.68 3.77 5.53
CA THR A 76 -6.93 5.16 5.14
C THR A 76 -5.67 5.99 5.39
N TRP A 77 -5.21 6.72 4.38
CA TRP A 77 -3.97 7.49 4.52
C TRP A 77 -3.96 8.74 3.65
N ASP A 78 -3.63 9.89 4.26
CA ASP A 78 -3.36 11.14 3.53
C ASP A 78 -1.87 11.24 3.18
N ARG A 79 -1.57 11.32 1.89
CA ARG A 79 -0.20 11.56 1.42
C ARG A 79 0.19 13.04 1.41
N GLY A 80 -0.69 13.94 1.85
CA GLY A 80 -0.43 15.38 1.98
C GLY A 80 -0.37 16.12 0.66
N MET A 81 -1.09 15.64 -0.36
CA MET A 81 -1.10 16.21 -1.72
C MET A 81 -2.53 16.58 -2.13
N PHE A 82 -2.68 17.74 -2.77
CA PHE A 82 -3.92 18.16 -3.43
C PHE A 82 -4.16 17.27 -4.65
N GLU A 83 -4.85 16.16 -4.46
CA GLU A 83 -5.31 15.30 -5.56
C GLU A 83 -6.72 15.71 -5.96
N TYR A 84 -6.98 15.84 -7.27
CA TYR A 84 -8.30 16.14 -7.83
C TYR A 84 -9.32 15.14 -7.28
N GLY A 85 -10.22 15.59 -6.39
CA GLY A 85 -11.15 14.75 -5.61
C GLY A 85 -11.07 14.93 -4.10
N ASN A 86 -9.97 15.48 -3.58
CA ASN A 86 -9.74 15.71 -2.14
C ASN A 86 -10.13 17.13 -1.69
N PHE A 87 -11.17 17.72 -2.30
CA PHE A 87 -11.71 19.03 -1.90
C PHE A 87 -12.93 18.84 -1.02
N GLY A 88 -12.77 18.86 0.30
CA GLY A 88 -13.91 18.96 1.20
C GLY A 88 -13.47 19.20 2.63
N PHE A 89 -14.01 20.26 3.23
CA PHE A 89 -13.77 20.80 4.56
C PHE A 89 -14.04 19.84 5.75
N ILE A 90 -14.27 18.53 5.52
CA ILE A 90 -14.50 17.50 6.55
C ILE A 90 -13.93 16.14 6.08
N SER A 91 -12.73 15.83 6.57
CA SER A 91 -12.05 14.52 6.71
C SER A 91 -12.58 13.27 5.97
N HIS A 92 -12.31 13.12 4.67
CA HIS A 92 -12.47 11.83 3.98
C HIS A 92 -11.12 11.41 3.39
N LEU A 93 -10.29 10.75 4.21
CA LEU A 93 -9.03 10.19 3.74
C LEU A 93 -9.29 9.14 2.64
N PRO A 94 -8.48 9.10 1.57
CA PRO A 94 -8.63 8.08 0.55
C PRO A 94 -8.38 6.69 1.16
N LYS A 95 -9.18 5.71 0.71
CA LYS A 95 -8.98 4.32 1.09
C LYS A 95 -7.97 3.70 0.12
N TRP A 96 -6.91 3.15 0.66
CA TRP A 96 -5.89 2.42 -0.05
C TRP A 96 -6.16 0.93 0.08
N ARG A 97 -5.97 0.22 -1.02
CA ARG A 97 -5.90 -1.24 -1.05
C ARG A 97 -4.53 -1.62 -1.59
N GLU A 98 -3.70 -2.19 -0.72
CA GLU A 98 -2.40 -2.74 -1.10
C GLU A 98 -2.52 -4.26 -1.18
N MET A 99 -2.04 -4.84 -2.27
CA MET A 99 -2.10 -6.27 -2.57
C MET A 99 -0.69 -6.82 -2.73
N TYR A 100 -0.48 -8.04 -2.25
CA TYR A 100 0.79 -8.75 -2.24
C TYR A 100 0.62 -10.09 -2.93
N PHE A 101 1.47 -10.35 -3.91
CA PHE A 101 1.57 -11.62 -4.59
C PHE A 101 2.86 -12.31 -4.17
N VAL A 102 2.71 -13.45 -3.51
CA VAL A 102 3.81 -14.25 -2.97
C VAL A 102 4.06 -15.43 -3.91
N LYS A 103 5.32 -15.82 -4.06
CA LYS A 103 5.70 -17.07 -4.72
C LYS A 103 6.96 -17.60 -4.06
N ASP A 104 6.99 -18.90 -3.78
CA ASP A 104 8.17 -19.58 -3.22
C ASP A 104 8.64 -18.93 -1.91
N GLY A 105 7.69 -18.48 -1.07
CA GLY A 105 7.98 -17.82 0.21
C GLY A 105 8.42 -16.35 0.10
N GLN A 106 8.52 -15.79 -1.10
CA GLN A 106 8.98 -14.41 -1.34
C GLN A 106 7.91 -13.55 -2.03
N ILE A 107 7.94 -12.24 -1.82
CA ILE A 107 7.01 -11.30 -2.46
C ILE A 107 7.50 -10.97 -3.87
N ARG A 108 6.70 -11.28 -4.90
CA ARG A 108 6.99 -10.94 -6.31
C ARG A 108 6.42 -9.59 -6.74
N LEU A 109 5.26 -9.24 -6.22
CA LEU A 109 4.57 -8.02 -6.61
C LEU A 109 3.85 -7.43 -5.40
N VAL A 110 4.07 -6.15 -5.17
CA VAL A 110 3.23 -5.31 -4.33
C VAL A 110 2.57 -4.28 -5.24
N THR A 111 1.26 -4.25 -5.28
CA THR A 111 0.51 -3.23 -6.02
C THR A 111 -0.46 -2.52 -5.09
N ALA A 112 -0.75 -1.26 -5.39
CA ALA A 112 -1.68 -0.47 -4.59
C ALA A 112 -2.65 0.26 -5.51
N ASN A 113 -3.94 0.21 -5.14
CA ASN A 113 -4.96 1.04 -5.76
C ASN A 113 -5.53 2.00 -4.71
N LYS A 114 -5.77 3.24 -5.12
CA LYS A 114 -6.53 4.24 -4.38
C LYS A 114 -7.97 4.21 -4.86
N GLN A 115 -8.89 3.87 -3.97
CA GLN A 115 -10.31 4.07 -4.21
C GLN A 115 -10.75 5.35 -3.49
N PRO A 116 -10.83 6.50 -4.19
CA PRO A 116 -11.55 7.63 -3.63
C PRO A 116 -13.00 7.18 -3.40
N ARG A 117 -13.52 7.32 -2.17
CA ARG A 117 -14.94 7.05 -1.91
C ARG A 117 -15.77 8.16 -2.55
N GLU A 118 -16.78 7.79 -3.35
CA GLU A 118 -17.77 8.76 -3.83
C GLU A 118 -18.46 9.46 -2.65
N LYS A 119 -18.56 10.78 -2.72
CA LYS A 119 -19.13 11.63 -1.65
C LYS A 119 -20.65 11.56 -1.51
N ASN A 120 -21.36 10.97 -2.47
CA ASN A 120 -22.80 11.09 -2.53
C ASN A 120 -23.51 9.82 -2.07
N ILE A 121 -23.86 9.78 -0.79
CA ILE A 121 -24.84 8.82 -0.24
C ILE A 121 -26.18 8.95 -1.03
N PHE A 122 -26.49 10.14 -1.54
CA PHE A 122 -27.62 10.40 -2.43
C PHE A 122 -27.55 9.68 -3.79
N LYS A 123 -26.36 9.46 -4.38
CA LYS A 123 -26.25 8.71 -5.65
C LYS A 123 -26.55 7.23 -5.46
N VAL A 124 -26.07 6.65 -4.35
CA VAL A 124 -26.32 5.25 -3.98
C VAL A 124 -27.79 5.03 -3.60
N LEU A 125 -28.43 6.00 -2.94
CA LEU A 125 -29.86 5.94 -2.62
C LEU A 125 -30.79 6.21 -3.81
N LEU A 126 -30.33 6.93 -4.83
CA LEU A 126 -31.13 7.29 -6.02
C LEU A 126 -30.85 6.41 -7.24
N GLY A 127 -29.98 5.40 -7.14
CA GLY A 127 -29.80 4.37 -8.18
C GLY A 127 -29.35 4.90 -9.54
N GLN A 128 -28.60 6.00 -9.59
CA GLN A 128 -28.06 6.51 -10.86
C GLN A 128 -26.58 6.12 -10.97
N GLU A 129 -26.33 5.13 -11.84
CA GLU A 129 -25.00 4.74 -12.33
C GLU A 129 -24.37 5.86 -13.18
#